data_AF-A0A934H0M4-F1
#
_entry.id   AF-A0A934H0M4-F1
#
_cell.length_a   1.000
_cell.length_b   1.000
_cell.length_c   1.000
_cell.angle_alpha   90.00
_cell.angle_beta   90.00
_cell.angle_gamma   90.00
#
_symmetry.space_group_name_H-M   'P 1'
#
loop_
_entity.id
_entity.type
_entity.pdbx_description
1 polymer ?
#
loop_
_entity_poly.entity_id
_entity_poly.type
_entity_poly.pdbx_seq_one_letter_code
_entity_poly.pdbx_strand_id
1 'polypeptide(L)'
;MRLSDLLIIFKNPRVAAITGVILGLALGLSVGWGLWPVEYFDTAPSSLRQDFKEQYLRMAIDSYHSNNNEQLAVQRWGDLGTAAPDVLFAIQSAPGDQRPGWIQEYKTLIEGMGLSTVPSGTGGSAEPINGEPTETPAPGGASSLMKWGLAIFSVIAIGVIIGAGVYYVRRILYGKPSVQPSGEVSAARQAQEIAKSTEKTDFQTLGLAKPITQTMTTYVLGDDLYDESFSIDAASGDFLGEYGVGVSETMVSGEPKKVTAIEIWLFDKNDIKTATKVLMSGYSFNDPTIRARLEAKGELALMEKDKQVMLETQTLQLLATVVDLEYGQSNLPEKSYFERVTLELAVWPKKKSA
;
A
#
# COMPACT_ATOMS: atom_id res chain seq x y z
N MET A 1 -26.72 12.15 -24.56
CA MET A 1 -25.41 11.51 -24.81
C MET A 1 -25.65 10.01 -24.79
N ARG A 2 -25.39 9.28 -25.88
CA ARG A 2 -25.77 7.85 -25.96
C ARG A 2 -24.74 7.01 -25.18
N LEU A 3 -25.20 5.96 -24.49
CA LEU A 3 -24.33 5.00 -23.77
C LEU A 3 -23.23 4.39 -24.66
N SER A 4 -23.49 4.31 -25.98
CA SER A 4 -22.52 3.91 -26.99
C SER A 4 -21.30 4.82 -27.09
N ASP A 5 -21.46 6.12 -26.81
CA ASP A 5 -20.38 7.11 -26.96
C ASP A 5 -19.42 7.08 -25.76
N LEU A 6 -19.95 6.71 -24.58
CA LEU A 6 -19.16 6.48 -23.35
C LEU A 6 -18.23 5.26 -23.47
N LEU A 7 -18.66 4.21 -24.19
CA LEU A 7 -17.88 2.98 -24.38
C LEU A 7 -16.64 3.15 -25.28
N ILE A 8 -16.61 4.19 -26.11
CA ILE A 8 -15.46 4.50 -26.98
C ILE A 8 -14.30 5.06 -26.15
N ILE A 9 -14.59 5.80 -25.08
CA ILE A 9 -13.60 6.41 -24.18
C ILE A 9 -12.82 5.33 -23.38
N PHE A 10 -13.46 4.21 -23.07
CA PHE A 10 -12.84 3.08 -22.33
C PHE A 10 -11.96 2.15 -23.17
N LYS A 11 -11.77 2.42 -24.47
CA LYS A 11 -10.79 1.67 -25.30
C LYS A 11 -9.33 2.00 -24.97
N ASN A 12 -9.06 3.19 -24.44
CA ASN A 12 -7.73 3.60 -24.03
C ASN A 12 -7.50 3.25 -22.54
N PRO A 13 -6.55 2.36 -22.21
CA PRO A 13 -6.36 1.87 -20.84
C PRO A 13 -6.02 3.01 -19.85
N ARG A 14 -5.31 4.04 -20.30
CA ARG A 14 -5.00 5.24 -19.49
C ARG A 14 -6.24 6.06 -19.18
N VAL A 15 -7.13 6.23 -20.14
CA VAL A 15 -8.37 7.01 -19.95
C VAL A 15 -9.34 6.23 -19.07
N ALA A 16 -9.46 4.92 -19.27
CA ALA A 16 -10.21 4.03 -18.39
C ALA A 16 -9.74 4.10 -16.93
N ALA A 17 -8.41 4.08 -16.71
CA ALA A 17 -7.83 4.18 -15.37
C ALA A 17 -8.13 5.55 -14.73
N ILE A 18 -7.92 6.64 -15.45
CA ILE A 18 -8.19 8.01 -14.95
C ILE A 18 -9.68 8.19 -14.63
N THR A 19 -10.57 7.75 -15.51
CA THR A 19 -12.02 7.84 -15.29
C THR A 19 -12.46 6.98 -14.10
N GLY A 20 -11.87 5.79 -13.92
CA GLY A 20 -12.14 4.94 -12.77
C GLY A 20 -11.73 5.58 -11.44
N VAL A 21 -10.55 6.21 -11.39
CA VAL A 21 -10.06 6.93 -10.20
C VAL A 21 -10.98 8.11 -9.87
N ILE A 22 -11.37 8.90 -10.88
CA ILE A 22 -12.26 10.06 -10.68
C ILE A 22 -13.63 9.61 -10.15
N LEU A 23 -14.22 8.55 -10.72
CA LEU A 23 -15.50 8.01 -10.25
C LEU A 23 -15.40 7.42 -8.85
N GLY A 24 -14.31 6.71 -8.54
CA GLY A 24 -14.06 6.16 -7.21
C GLY A 24 -13.92 7.26 -6.15
N LEU A 25 -13.17 8.32 -6.45
CA LEU A 25 -13.04 9.49 -5.57
C LEU A 25 -14.38 10.20 -5.38
N ALA A 26 -15.13 10.44 -6.45
CA ALA A 26 -16.44 11.10 -6.36
C ALA A 26 -17.43 10.30 -5.48
N LEU A 27 -17.44 8.97 -5.62
CA LEU A 27 -18.26 8.08 -4.79
C LEU A 27 -17.77 8.06 -3.33
N GLY A 28 -16.47 7.93 -3.10
CA GLY A 28 -15.88 7.94 -1.76
C GLY A 28 -16.18 9.25 -1.01
N LEU A 29 -16.06 10.39 -1.69
CA LEU A 29 -16.36 11.70 -1.11
C LEU A 29 -17.84 11.85 -0.77
N SER A 30 -18.72 11.38 -1.66
CA SER A 30 -20.18 11.42 -1.45
C SER A 30 -20.61 10.57 -0.25
N VAL A 31 -19.99 9.40 -0.07
CA VAL A 31 -20.23 8.52 1.09
C VAL A 31 -19.66 9.14 2.37
N GLY A 32 -18.42 9.65 2.32
CA GLY A 32 -17.78 10.29 3.47
C GLY A 32 -18.55 11.50 3.99
N TRP A 33 -19.15 12.30 3.10
CA TRP A 33 -19.94 13.46 3.48
C TRP A 33 -21.38 13.13 3.90
N GLY A 34 -21.98 12.08 3.35
CA GLY A 34 -23.40 11.76 3.55
C GLY A 34 -23.71 10.73 4.64
N LEU A 35 -22.81 9.76 4.86
CA LEU A 35 -23.07 8.60 5.73
C LEU A 35 -22.29 8.62 7.04
N TRP A 36 -21.24 9.44 7.17
CA TRP A 36 -20.40 9.50 8.35
C TRP A 36 -20.39 10.90 8.96
N PRO A 37 -21.32 11.22 9.88
CA PRO A 37 -21.28 12.51 10.56
C PRO A 37 -20.02 12.61 11.41
N VAL A 38 -19.39 13.78 11.41
CA VAL A 38 -18.23 14.08 12.25
C VAL A 38 -18.73 14.30 13.68
N GLU A 39 -18.33 13.43 14.59
CA GLU A 39 -18.56 13.61 16.02
C GLU A 39 -17.40 14.43 16.61
N TYR A 40 -17.72 15.60 17.17
CA TYR A 40 -16.74 16.44 17.86
C TYR A 40 -16.60 15.97 19.31
N PHE A 41 -15.40 15.52 19.68
CA PHE A 41 -15.03 15.16 21.05
C PHE A 41 -14.25 16.32 21.70
N ASP A 42 -14.34 16.43 23.03
CA ASP A 42 -13.58 17.41 23.84
C ASP A 42 -13.85 18.90 23.51
N THR A 43 -15.10 19.24 23.21
CA THR A 43 -15.50 20.64 23.02
C THR A 43 -15.42 21.44 24.33
N ALA A 44 -15.12 22.74 24.23
CA ALA A 44 -15.07 23.63 25.38
C ALA A 44 -16.41 23.69 26.17
N PRO A 45 -16.39 24.00 27.49
CA PRO A 45 -17.60 24.12 28.30
C PRO A 45 -18.65 25.10 27.75
N SER A 46 -18.25 26.08 26.94
CA SER A 46 -19.13 26.99 26.22
C SER A 46 -20.05 26.30 25.20
N SER A 47 -19.70 25.12 24.68
CA SER A 47 -20.50 24.31 23.74
C SER A 47 -21.47 23.35 24.43
N LEU A 48 -21.45 23.26 25.76
CA LEU A 48 -22.35 22.39 26.52
C LEU A 48 -23.82 22.79 26.39
N ARG A 49 -24.72 21.81 26.57
CA ARG A 49 -26.16 22.06 26.76
C ARG A 49 -26.38 22.92 28.00
N GLN A 50 -27.44 23.72 28.01
CA GLN A 50 -27.71 24.72 29.04
C GLN A 50 -27.71 24.17 30.48
N ASP A 51 -28.29 22.99 30.69
CA ASP A 51 -28.29 22.32 31.99
C ASP A 51 -26.89 21.85 32.44
N PHE A 52 -26.04 21.41 31.50
CA PHE A 52 -24.65 21.08 31.80
C PHE A 52 -23.79 22.33 32.05
N LYS A 53 -24.09 23.46 31.41
CA LYS A 53 -23.48 24.76 31.73
C LYS A 53 -23.75 25.17 33.17
N GLU A 54 -24.99 25.00 33.63
CA GLU A 54 -25.36 25.23 35.03
C GLU A 54 -24.61 24.29 35.98
N GLN A 55 -24.59 22.98 35.72
CA GLN A 55 -23.85 22.02 36.56
C GLN A 55 -22.35 22.34 36.63
N TYR A 56 -21.75 22.71 35.50
CA TYR A 56 -20.36 23.11 35.42
C TYR A 56 -20.07 24.34 36.29
N LEU A 57 -20.89 25.39 36.20
CA LEU A 57 -20.70 26.58 37.01
C LEU A 57 -20.97 26.34 38.50
N ARG A 58 -21.93 25.47 38.85
CA ARG A 58 -22.16 25.04 40.24
C ARG A 58 -20.92 24.37 40.82
N MET A 59 -20.31 23.44 40.09
CA MET A 59 -19.05 22.80 40.50
C MET A 59 -17.90 23.80 40.61
N ALA A 60 -17.83 24.81 39.73
CA ALA A 60 -16.82 25.86 39.81
C ALA A 60 -16.97 26.69 41.09
N ILE A 61 -18.20 27.06 41.45
CA ILE A 61 -18.53 27.78 42.69
C ILE A 61 -18.17 26.94 43.92
N ASP A 62 -18.57 25.66 43.97
CA ASP A 62 -18.30 24.77 45.11
C ASP A 62 -16.78 24.52 45.27
N SER A 63 -16.10 24.32 44.14
CA SER A 63 -14.65 24.16 44.13
C SER A 63 -13.94 25.40 44.65
N TYR A 64 -14.36 26.60 44.22
CA TYR A 64 -13.77 27.85 44.69
C TYR A 64 -13.96 28.02 46.19
N HIS A 65 -15.16 27.76 46.71
CA HIS A 65 -15.40 27.81 48.14
C HIS A 65 -14.50 26.81 48.91
N SER A 66 -14.30 25.61 48.37
CA SER A 66 -13.49 24.59 49.01
C SER A 66 -11.98 24.87 48.98
N ASN A 67 -11.45 25.48 47.91
CA ASN A 67 -10.01 25.58 47.69
C ASN A 67 -9.45 27.01 47.65
N ASN A 68 -10.32 28.03 47.62
CA ASN A 68 -9.99 29.46 47.49
C ASN A 68 -9.04 29.78 46.31
N ASN A 69 -9.06 28.96 45.25
CA ASN A 69 -8.22 29.16 44.07
C ASN A 69 -8.91 30.11 43.09
N GLU A 70 -8.60 31.40 43.23
CA GLU A 70 -9.15 32.48 42.41
C GLU A 70 -8.82 32.32 40.93
N GLN A 71 -7.58 31.91 40.60
CA GLN A 71 -7.16 31.76 39.21
C GLN A 71 -7.97 30.69 38.49
N LEU A 72 -8.20 29.56 39.15
CA LEU A 72 -9.00 28.46 38.62
C LEU A 72 -10.48 28.86 38.48
N ALA A 73 -11.03 29.62 39.42
CA ALA A 73 -12.40 30.13 39.35
C ALA A 73 -12.59 31.05 38.13
N VAL A 74 -11.66 32.00 37.94
CA VAL A 74 -11.68 32.92 36.79
C VAL A 74 -11.49 32.19 35.46
N GLN A 75 -10.60 31.19 35.42
CA GLN A 75 -10.41 30.35 34.23
C GLN A 75 -11.72 29.63 33.87
N ARG A 76 -12.36 28.95 34.84
CA ARG A 76 -13.60 28.21 34.61
C ARG A 76 -14.75 29.12 34.19
N TRP A 77 -14.81 30.34 34.72
CA TRP A 77 -15.72 31.37 34.25
C TRP A 77 -15.48 31.69 32.77
N GLY A 78 -14.23 31.88 32.37
CA GLY A 78 -13.84 32.12 30.98
C GLY A 78 -14.16 30.96 30.04
N ASP A 79 -13.97 29.71 30.48
CA ASP A 79 -14.25 28.51 29.69
C ASP A 79 -15.74 28.37 29.32
N LEU A 80 -16.63 28.92 30.16
CA LEU A 80 -18.07 28.98 29.91
C LEU A 80 -18.46 30.08 28.90
N GLY A 81 -17.55 31.03 28.67
CA GLY A 81 -17.67 32.09 27.67
C GLY A 81 -18.80 33.08 27.97
N THR A 82 -19.47 33.54 26.93
CA THR A 82 -20.53 34.57 27.01
C THR A 82 -21.77 34.12 27.76
N ALA A 83 -21.95 32.82 27.99
CA ALA A 83 -23.09 32.27 28.73
C ALA A 83 -22.93 32.40 30.26
N ALA A 84 -21.72 32.66 30.76
CA ALA A 84 -21.44 32.64 32.20
C ALA A 84 -22.30 33.60 33.05
N PRO A 85 -22.57 34.85 32.62
CA PRO A 85 -23.42 35.78 33.38
C PRO A 85 -24.88 35.29 33.49
N ASP A 86 -25.43 34.74 32.42
CA ASP A 86 -26.80 34.25 32.38
C ASP A 86 -26.98 32.98 33.21
N VAL A 87 -25.98 32.08 33.14
CA VAL A 87 -25.94 30.85 33.95
C VAL A 87 -25.78 31.19 35.44
N LEU A 88 -24.95 32.18 35.78
CA LEU A 88 -24.82 32.65 37.17
C LEU A 88 -26.16 33.21 37.68
N PHE A 89 -26.85 34.01 36.86
CA PHE A 89 -28.16 34.54 37.22
C PHE A 89 -29.21 33.44 37.42
N ALA A 90 -29.21 32.41 36.57
CA ALA A 90 -30.08 31.24 36.72
C ALA A 90 -29.82 30.49 38.03
N ILE A 91 -28.55 30.26 38.37
CA ILE A 91 -28.15 29.63 39.64
C ILE A 91 -28.53 30.49 40.85
N GLN A 92 -28.38 31.82 40.76
CA GLN A 92 -28.81 32.74 41.82
C GLN A 92 -30.33 32.69 42.06
N SER A 93 -31.10 32.55 40.98
CA SER A 93 -32.57 32.51 41.03
C SER A 93 -33.08 31.14 41.53
N ALA A 94 -32.36 30.06 41.25
CA ALA A 94 -32.69 28.69 41.64
C ALA A 94 -31.45 27.98 42.22
N PRO A 95 -31.05 28.27 43.48
CA PRO A 95 -29.80 27.75 44.04
C PRO A 95 -29.80 26.22 44.25
N GLY A 96 -30.96 25.58 44.35
CA GLY A 96 -31.04 24.14 44.62
C GLY A 96 -30.37 23.80 45.95
N ASP A 97 -29.45 22.82 45.94
CA ASP A 97 -28.67 22.40 47.12
C ASP A 97 -27.47 23.32 47.43
N GLN A 98 -27.16 24.26 46.54
CA GLN A 98 -26.01 25.14 46.67
C GLN A 98 -26.30 26.29 47.64
N ARG A 99 -25.36 26.61 48.53
CA ARG A 99 -25.55 27.67 49.52
C ARG A 99 -25.53 29.05 48.85
N PRO A 100 -26.53 29.92 49.07
CA PRO A 100 -26.56 31.26 48.48
C PRO A 100 -25.33 32.11 48.77
N GLY A 101 -24.70 31.92 49.94
CA GLY A 101 -23.46 32.59 50.32
C GLY A 101 -22.29 32.29 49.37
N TRP A 102 -22.13 31.03 48.94
CA TRP A 102 -21.04 30.62 48.05
C TRP A 102 -21.19 31.21 46.64
N ILE A 103 -22.44 31.29 46.17
CA ILE A 103 -22.75 31.93 44.89
C ILE A 103 -22.40 33.41 44.95
N GLN A 104 -22.68 34.08 46.07
CA GLN A 104 -22.35 35.49 46.26
C GLN A 104 -20.84 35.72 46.40
N GLU A 105 -20.13 34.88 47.14
CA GLU A 105 -18.66 34.90 47.26
C GLU A 105 -18.01 34.78 45.87
N TYR A 106 -18.45 33.81 45.07
CA TYR A 106 -17.95 33.63 43.71
C TYR A 106 -18.28 34.82 42.80
N LYS A 107 -19.51 35.36 42.87
CA LYS A 107 -19.90 36.57 42.12
C LYS A 107 -18.99 37.76 42.46
N THR A 108 -18.71 37.99 43.75
CA THR A 108 -17.84 39.08 44.20
C THR A 108 -16.41 38.92 43.69
N LEU A 109 -15.88 37.70 43.62
CA LEU A 109 -14.58 37.45 42.98
C LEU A 109 -14.60 37.87 41.50
N ILE A 110 -15.59 37.40 40.73
CA ILE A 110 -15.66 37.67 39.28
C ILE A 110 -15.80 39.18 39.01
N GLU A 111 -16.61 39.88 39.80
CA GLU A 111 -16.74 41.35 39.74
C GLU A 111 -15.44 42.06 40.11
N GLY A 112 -14.72 41.57 41.14
CA GLY A 112 -13.42 42.08 41.55
C GLY A 112 -12.34 41.93 40.48
N MET A 113 -12.48 40.95 39.59
CA MET A 113 -11.61 40.73 38.44
C MET A 113 -12.02 41.55 37.20
N GLY A 114 -13.04 42.41 37.31
CA GLY A 114 -13.51 43.28 36.23
C GLY A 114 -14.33 42.56 35.15
N LEU A 115 -14.79 41.33 35.43
CA LEU A 115 -15.61 40.54 34.52
C LEU A 115 -17.10 40.83 34.75
N SER A 116 -17.88 40.90 33.67
CA SER A 116 -19.31 41.19 33.77
C SER A 116 -20.08 40.01 34.36
N THR A 117 -20.84 40.24 35.42
CA THR A 117 -21.78 39.29 36.05
C THR A 117 -23.24 39.63 35.77
N VAL A 118 -23.49 40.69 34.99
CA VAL A 118 -24.82 41.14 34.62
C VAL A 118 -25.31 40.25 33.47
N PRO A 119 -26.48 39.59 33.62
CA PRO A 119 -27.05 38.81 32.53
C PRO A 119 -27.30 39.73 31.34
N SER A 120 -26.80 39.33 30.18
CA SER A 120 -27.11 40.04 28.95
C SER A 120 -28.52 39.59 28.60
N GLY A 121 -29.51 40.48 28.69
CA GLY A 121 -30.96 40.22 28.57
C GLY A 121 -31.43 39.55 27.27
N THR A 122 -30.93 38.35 27.03
CA THR A 122 -31.20 37.42 25.93
C THR A 122 -31.70 36.11 26.55
N GLY A 123 -32.57 36.24 27.55
CA GLY A 123 -33.41 35.13 27.99
C GLY A 123 -34.46 34.85 26.92
N GLY A 124 -34.23 33.81 26.12
CA GLY A 124 -35.32 33.10 25.44
C GLY A 124 -35.59 33.45 23.97
N SER A 125 -34.58 33.38 23.11
CA SER A 125 -34.67 32.82 21.75
C SER A 125 -33.36 33.08 21.03
N ALA A 126 -32.37 32.25 21.31
CA ALA A 126 -31.49 31.88 20.23
C ALA A 126 -32.26 30.81 19.44
N GLU A 127 -32.79 31.18 18.28
CA GLU A 127 -32.70 30.27 17.14
C GLU A 127 -31.32 29.62 17.16
N PRO A 128 -31.21 28.33 16.77
CA PRO A 128 -29.93 27.65 16.79
C PRO A 128 -28.94 28.51 16.03
N ILE A 129 -27.89 28.99 16.70
CA ILE A 129 -26.71 29.51 16.00
C ILE A 129 -26.06 28.26 15.43
N ASN A 130 -26.61 27.86 14.29
CA ASN A 130 -25.95 27.12 13.27
C ASN A 130 -24.62 27.83 13.07
N GLY A 131 -23.56 27.28 13.65
CA GLY A 131 -22.24 27.47 13.09
C GLY A 131 -22.30 26.85 11.71
N GLU A 132 -22.79 27.59 10.73
CA GLU A 132 -22.39 27.42 9.34
C GLU A 132 -20.88 27.72 9.29
N PRO A 133 -20.02 26.75 9.00
CA PRO A 133 -19.23 26.90 7.79
C PRO A 133 -20.22 26.85 6.62
N THR A 134 -20.24 27.91 5.83
CA THR A 134 -20.92 28.05 4.54
C THR A 134 -21.30 26.71 3.90
N GLU A 135 -22.57 26.29 4.07
CA GLU A 135 -23.12 25.22 3.26
C GLU A 135 -23.48 25.81 1.89
N THR A 136 -22.81 25.32 0.85
CA THR A 136 -23.36 25.36 -0.50
C THR A 136 -24.69 24.58 -0.47
N PRO A 137 -25.80 25.10 -1.01
CA PRO A 137 -27.12 24.52 -0.79
C PRO A 137 -27.18 23.11 -1.38
N ALA A 138 -27.30 22.10 -0.51
CA ALA A 138 -27.67 20.75 -0.90
C ALA A 138 -29.20 20.68 -1.07
N PRO A 139 -29.71 20.09 -2.17
CA PRO A 139 -31.13 20.10 -2.48
C PRO A 139 -31.92 19.16 -1.56
N GLY A 140 -32.97 19.73 -0.93
CA GLY A 140 -34.27 19.10 -0.68
C GLY A 140 -34.28 17.75 0.03
N GLY A 141 -34.75 17.76 1.28
CA GLY A 141 -35.00 16.59 2.12
C GLY A 141 -35.72 15.45 1.40
N ALA A 142 -34.97 14.39 1.14
CA ALA A 142 -35.48 13.13 0.65
C ALA A 142 -36.02 12.29 1.82
N SER A 143 -37.28 11.85 1.73
CA SER A 143 -37.97 11.05 2.77
C SER A 143 -37.20 9.75 3.10
N SER A 144 -37.38 9.20 4.30
CA SER A 144 -36.64 8.00 4.79
C SER A 144 -36.66 6.81 3.83
N LEU A 145 -37.68 6.68 2.97
CA LEU A 145 -37.75 5.64 1.93
C LEU A 145 -36.72 5.86 0.80
N MET A 146 -36.38 7.11 0.50
CA MET A 146 -35.35 7.47 -0.48
C MET A 146 -33.93 7.28 0.07
N LYS A 147 -33.70 7.44 1.39
CA LYS A 147 -32.42 7.08 2.05
C LYS A 147 -32.15 5.57 2.00
N TRP A 148 -33.17 4.75 2.26
CA TRP A 148 -33.06 3.29 2.08
C TRP A 148 -32.97 2.87 0.61
N GLY A 149 -33.68 3.55 -0.28
CA GLY A 149 -33.53 3.36 -1.73
C GLY A 149 -32.10 3.65 -2.23
N LEU A 150 -31.48 4.72 -1.74
CA LEU A 150 -30.08 5.08 -2.02
C LEU A 150 -29.09 4.08 -1.41
N ALA A 151 -29.35 3.58 -0.20
CA ALA A 151 -28.50 2.56 0.43
C ALA A 151 -28.59 1.21 -0.30
N ILE A 152 -29.78 0.80 -0.74
CA ILE A 152 -29.94 -0.44 -1.51
C ILE A 152 -29.33 -0.27 -2.90
N PHE A 153 -29.52 0.90 -3.54
CA PHE A 153 -28.92 1.20 -4.83
C PHE A 153 -27.39 1.29 -4.73
N SER A 154 -26.83 1.81 -3.63
CA SER A 154 -25.38 1.86 -3.41
C SER A 154 -24.81 0.47 -3.17
N VAL A 155 -25.50 -0.41 -2.44
CA VAL A 155 -25.09 -1.81 -2.26
C VAL A 155 -25.16 -2.58 -3.59
N ILE A 156 -26.19 -2.36 -4.41
CA ILE A 156 -26.28 -2.95 -5.75
C ILE A 156 -25.21 -2.38 -6.67
N ALA A 157 -24.94 -1.07 -6.63
CA ALA A 157 -23.90 -0.43 -7.42
C ALA A 157 -22.50 -0.91 -7.01
N ILE A 158 -22.24 -1.06 -5.71
CA ILE A 158 -21.01 -1.66 -5.18
C ILE A 158 -20.93 -3.12 -5.60
N GLY A 159 -22.02 -3.88 -5.53
CA GLY A 159 -22.08 -5.27 -6.01
C GLY A 159 -21.83 -5.39 -7.51
N VAL A 160 -22.28 -4.42 -8.32
CA VAL A 160 -22.02 -4.35 -9.76
C VAL A 160 -20.59 -3.89 -10.03
N ILE A 161 -20.02 -2.99 -9.24
CA ILE A 161 -18.61 -2.55 -9.37
C ILE A 161 -17.66 -3.65 -8.92
N ILE A 162 -17.97 -4.38 -7.83
CA ILE A 162 -17.23 -5.56 -7.40
C ILE A 162 -17.45 -6.68 -8.40
N GLY A 163 -18.66 -6.89 -8.91
CA GLY A 163 -18.96 -7.89 -9.94
C GLY A 163 -18.26 -7.60 -11.26
N ALA A 164 -18.21 -6.34 -11.68
CA ALA A 164 -17.50 -5.87 -12.87
C ALA A 164 -15.99 -5.84 -12.64
N GLY A 165 -15.53 -5.51 -11.42
CA GLY A 165 -14.14 -5.53 -11.00
C GLY A 165 -13.61 -6.96 -10.92
N VAL A 166 -14.35 -7.87 -10.31
CA VAL A 166 -14.09 -9.31 -10.34
C VAL A 166 -14.23 -9.84 -11.76
N TYR A 167 -15.19 -9.43 -12.57
CA TYR A 167 -15.27 -9.83 -13.97
C TYR A 167 -14.09 -9.30 -14.79
N TYR A 168 -13.64 -8.06 -14.55
CA TYR A 168 -12.54 -7.41 -15.25
C TYR A 168 -11.19 -7.98 -14.81
N VAL A 169 -10.98 -8.17 -13.50
CA VAL A 169 -9.84 -8.87 -12.90
C VAL A 169 -9.87 -10.34 -13.31
N ARG A 170 -11.02 -11.00 -13.37
CA ARG A 170 -11.14 -12.36 -13.91
C ARG A 170 -10.96 -12.36 -15.43
N ARG A 171 -11.21 -11.26 -16.14
CA ARG A 171 -10.87 -11.05 -17.56
C ARG A 171 -9.42 -10.59 -17.77
N ILE A 172 -8.70 -10.19 -16.73
CA ILE A 172 -7.27 -9.83 -16.79
C ILE A 172 -6.40 -11.00 -16.31
N LEU A 173 -6.87 -11.73 -15.30
CA LEU A 173 -6.25 -12.92 -14.72
C LEU A 173 -6.66 -14.20 -15.48
N TYR A 174 -7.91 -14.30 -15.97
CA TYR A 174 -8.38 -15.43 -16.80
C TYR A 174 -8.90 -15.03 -18.18
N GLY A 175 -9.02 -13.74 -18.49
CA GLY A 175 -9.16 -13.36 -19.89
C GLY A 175 -7.79 -13.51 -20.50
N LYS A 176 -7.76 -14.37 -21.50
CA LYS A 176 -6.55 -14.75 -22.24
C LYS A 176 -5.73 -13.48 -22.47
N PRO A 177 -4.45 -13.44 -22.04
CA PRO A 177 -3.57 -12.31 -22.32
C PRO A 177 -3.71 -12.00 -23.80
N SER A 178 -3.89 -10.73 -24.13
CA SER A 178 -4.10 -10.23 -25.49
C SER A 178 -3.20 -10.97 -26.46
N VAL A 179 -3.75 -12.04 -27.03
CA VAL A 179 -3.11 -12.89 -28.01
C VAL A 179 -3.00 -11.97 -29.21
N GLN A 180 -1.78 -11.53 -29.51
CA GLN A 180 -1.43 -11.25 -30.90
C GLN A 180 -1.99 -12.43 -31.69
N PRO A 181 -2.86 -12.22 -32.70
CA PRO A 181 -3.39 -13.31 -33.48
C PRO A 181 -2.30 -13.85 -34.42
N SER A 182 -1.27 -14.46 -33.85
CA SER A 182 -0.51 -15.56 -34.43
C SER A 182 -0.69 -16.72 -33.44
N GLY A 183 -0.85 -17.95 -33.93
CA GLY A 183 -0.99 -19.14 -33.10
C GLY A 183 0.29 -19.54 -32.36
N GLU A 184 1.10 -18.57 -31.93
CA GLU A 184 2.40 -18.77 -31.31
C GLU A 184 2.27 -18.66 -29.78
N VAL A 185 2.77 -19.69 -29.08
CA VAL A 185 2.88 -19.71 -27.62
C VAL A 185 3.78 -18.55 -27.19
N SER A 186 3.35 -17.71 -26.25
CA SER A 186 4.20 -16.62 -25.73
C SER A 186 5.52 -17.18 -25.19
N ALA A 187 6.64 -16.51 -25.44
CA ALA A 187 7.99 -16.95 -25.01
C ALA A 187 8.04 -17.41 -23.54
N ALA A 188 7.43 -16.65 -22.62
CA ALA A 188 7.36 -17.00 -21.19
C ALA A 188 6.60 -18.32 -20.91
N ARG A 189 5.55 -18.65 -21.68
CA ARG A 189 4.86 -19.96 -21.54
C ARG A 189 5.72 -21.09 -22.09
N GLN A 190 6.36 -20.86 -23.23
CA GLN A 190 7.28 -21.83 -23.81
C GLN A 190 8.44 -22.11 -22.83
N ALA A 191 9.03 -21.08 -22.23
CA ALA A 191 10.01 -21.18 -21.17
C ALA A 191 9.54 -22.07 -20.01
N GLN A 192 8.34 -21.81 -19.47
CA GLN A 192 7.78 -22.62 -18.38
C GLN A 192 7.53 -24.08 -18.77
N GLU A 193 7.10 -24.35 -20.00
CA GLU A 193 6.89 -25.72 -20.49
C GLU A 193 8.22 -26.47 -20.65
N ILE A 194 9.26 -25.79 -21.15
CA ILE A 194 10.62 -26.34 -21.26
C ILE A 194 11.20 -26.63 -19.88
N ALA A 195 11.13 -25.67 -18.95
CA ALA A 195 11.62 -25.85 -17.59
C ALA A 195 10.95 -27.02 -16.85
N LYS A 196 9.64 -27.24 -17.08
CA LYS A 196 8.89 -28.36 -16.50
C LYS A 196 9.20 -29.72 -17.13
N SER A 197 9.50 -29.75 -18.42
CA SER A 197 9.76 -30.98 -19.16
C SER A 197 11.23 -31.39 -19.15
N THR A 198 12.15 -30.48 -18.79
CA THR A 198 13.57 -30.76 -18.66
C THR A 198 13.83 -31.60 -17.42
N GLU A 199 14.59 -32.69 -17.58
CA GLU A 199 14.96 -33.58 -16.50
C GLU A 199 15.92 -32.88 -15.52
N LYS A 200 15.63 -33.01 -14.23
CA LYS A 200 16.47 -32.47 -13.16
C LYS A 200 17.59 -33.46 -12.83
N THR A 201 18.77 -32.94 -12.54
CA THR A 201 19.91 -33.76 -12.13
C THR A 201 19.63 -34.41 -10.78
N ASP A 202 19.80 -35.73 -10.69
CA ASP A 202 19.81 -36.42 -9.40
C ASP A 202 21.18 -36.28 -8.73
N PHE A 203 21.35 -35.19 -7.98
CA PHE A 203 22.59 -34.92 -7.25
C PHE A 203 22.96 -36.01 -6.23
N GLN A 204 22.00 -36.81 -5.74
CA GLN A 204 22.29 -37.88 -4.79
C GLN A 204 23.04 -39.04 -5.45
N THR A 205 22.72 -39.33 -6.72
CA THR A 205 23.45 -40.34 -7.52
C THR A 205 24.88 -39.92 -7.81
N LEU A 206 25.15 -38.61 -7.84
CA LEU A 206 26.48 -38.02 -8.01
C LEU A 206 27.27 -37.93 -6.69
N GLY A 207 26.74 -38.48 -5.59
CA GLY A 207 27.39 -38.47 -4.27
C GLY A 207 27.27 -37.15 -3.51
N LEU A 208 26.45 -36.21 -3.99
CA LEU A 208 26.14 -34.97 -3.27
C LEU A 208 24.96 -35.18 -2.31
N ALA A 209 24.87 -34.31 -1.31
CA ALA A 209 23.70 -34.30 -0.44
C ALA A 209 22.45 -33.88 -1.23
N LYS A 210 21.25 -34.19 -0.72
CA LYS A 210 20.03 -33.65 -1.29
C LYS A 210 20.00 -32.10 -1.13
N PRO A 211 19.73 -31.32 -2.21
CA PRO A 211 19.56 -29.89 -2.09
C PRO A 211 18.41 -29.50 -1.14
N ILE A 212 18.49 -28.33 -0.52
CA ILE A 212 17.36 -27.71 0.20
C ILE A 212 16.25 -27.41 -0.81
N THR A 213 16.65 -26.83 -1.94
CA THR A 213 15.77 -26.46 -3.06
C THR A 213 16.52 -26.67 -4.37
N GLN A 214 15.77 -27.05 -5.39
CA GLN A 214 16.27 -27.38 -6.72
C GLN A 214 15.25 -26.96 -7.76
N THR A 215 15.59 -25.97 -8.56
CA THR A 215 14.67 -25.34 -9.52
C THR A 215 15.27 -25.35 -10.91
N MET A 216 14.41 -25.58 -11.90
CA MET A 216 14.73 -25.46 -13.32
C MET A 216 14.06 -24.20 -13.83
N THR A 217 14.81 -23.35 -14.51
CA THR A 217 14.32 -22.10 -15.12
C THR A 217 14.85 -21.97 -16.54
N THR A 218 14.04 -21.39 -17.42
CA THR A 218 14.39 -21.25 -18.83
C THR A 218 14.09 -19.85 -19.31
N TYR A 219 15.06 -19.21 -19.94
CA TYR A 219 14.86 -18.02 -20.78
C TYR A 219 14.59 -18.46 -22.22
N VAL A 220 13.64 -17.81 -22.90
CA VAL A 220 13.40 -17.93 -24.34
C VAL A 220 13.35 -16.51 -24.94
N LEU A 221 13.94 -16.32 -26.12
CA LEU A 221 13.90 -15.03 -26.83
C LEU A 221 12.47 -14.49 -26.92
N GLY A 222 12.29 -13.24 -26.50
CA GLY A 222 10.97 -12.61 -26.37
C GLY A 222 10.41 -12.60 -24.96
N ASP A 223 11.04 -13.30 -24.01
CA ASP A 223 10.75 -13.13 -22.59
C ASP A 223 11.54 -11.95 -22.00
N ASP A 224 11.11 -10.74 -22.36
CA ASP A 224 11.77 -9.50 -21.94
C ASP A 224 11.69 -9.21 -20.43
N LEU A 225 10.86 -9.96 -19.70
CA LEU A 225 10.63 -9.83 -18.26
C LEU A 225 11.18 -11.05 -17.50
N TYR A 226 12.11 -11.79 -18.08
CA TYR A 226 12.76 -12.92 -17.43
C TYR A 226 13.53 -12.46 -16.18
N ASP A 227 12.87 -12.64 -15.04
CA ASP A 227 13.31 -12.30 -13.69
C ASP A 227 12.56 -13.23 -12.72
N GLU A 228 13.21 -14.31 -12.30
CA GLU A 228 12.62 -15.33 -11.43
C GLU A 228 13.36 -15.36 -10.08
N SER A 229 12.58 -15.47 -9.00
CA SER A 229 13.06 -15.56 -7.62
C SER A 229 12.40 -16.72 -6.89
N PHE A 230 13.19 -17.38 -6.03
CA PHE A 230 12.79 -18.59 -5.32
C PHE A 230 13.27 -18.52 -3.87
N SER A 231 12.33 -18.71 -2.95
CA SER A 231 12.62 -18.75 -1.52
C SER A 231 13.37 -20.03 -1.13
N ILE A 232 14.24 -19.90 -0.14
CA ILE A 232 14.98 -20.99 0.48
C ILE A 232 14.47 -21.13 1.91
N ASP A 233 13.55 -22.07 2.10
CA ASP A 233 12.99 -22.36 3.42
C ASP A 233 13.54 -23.67 3.97
N ALA A 234 13.83 -23.69 5.26
CA ALA A 234 14.18 -24.91 5.98
C ALA A 234 12.98 -25.86 6.03
N ALA A 235 13.23 -27.15 6.31
CA ALA A 235 12.15 -28.11 6.54
C ALA A 235 11.23 -27.74 7.73
N SER A 236 11.70 -26.88 8.65
CA SER A 236 10.90 -26.30 9.74
C SER A 236 9.96 -25.17 9.29
N GLY A 237 10.13 -24.65 8.07
CA GLY A 237 9.46 -23.44 7.57
C GLY A 237 10.21 -22.14 7.85
N ASP A 238 11.42 -22.20 8.43
CA ASP A 238 12.24 -21.01 8.65
C ASP A 238 12.85 -20.50 7.34
N PHE A 239 12.68 -19.22 7.06
CA PHE A 239 13.32 -18.57 5.92
C PHE A 239 14.85 -18.48 6.13
N LEU A 240 15.60 -19.08 5.19
CA LEU A 240 17.06 -19.11 5.17
C LEU A 240 17.65 -18.10 4.18
N GLY A 241 16.94 -17.78 3.11
CA GLY A 241 17.43 -16.89 2.05
C GLY A 241 16.57 -16.96 0.80
N GLU A 242 17.08 -16.38 -0.28
CA GLU A 242 16.43 -16.35 -1.58
C GLU A 242 17.47 -16.43 -2.69
N TYR A 243 17.12 -16.98 -3.84
CA TYR A 243 17.97 -17.01 -5.01
C TYR A 243 17.15 -16.78 -6.26
N GLY A 244 17.80 -16.31 -7.32
CA GLY A 244 17.10 -15.99 -8.54
C GLY A 244 18.00 -15.76 -9.72
N VAL A 245 17.34 -15.46 -10.84
CA VAL A 245 17.95 -15.18 -12.13
C VAL A 245 17.26 -13.99 -12.76
N GLY A 246 18.01 -13.16 -13.48
CA GLY A 246 17.44 -12.00 -14.16
C GLY A 246 18.25 -11.58 -15.39
N VAL A 247 17.59 -10.89 -16.32
CA VAL A 247 18.28 -10.25 -17.45
C VAL A 247 19.18 -9.13 -16.94
N SER A 248 20.49 -9.21 -17.24
CA SER A 248 21.47 -8.23 -16.78
C SER A 248 21.89 -7.23 -17.86
N GLU A 249 21.99 -7.68 -19.12
CA GLU A 249 22.33 -6.85 -20.28
C GLU A 249 21.59 -7.34 -21.53
N THR A 250 21.19 -6.37 -22.37
CA THR A 250 20.55 -6.59 -23.67
C THR A 250 21.25 -5.76 -24.73
N MET A 251 21.22 -6.20 -25.98
CA MET A 251 21.64 -5.33 -27.08
C MET A 251 20.68 -4.16 -27.26
N VAL A 252 21.21 -3.00 -27.68
CA VAL A 252 20.49 -1.72 -27.76
C VAL A 252 19.45 -1.68 -28.90
N SER A 253 19.42 -2.65 -29.81
CA SER A 253 18.60 -2.59 -31.04
C SER A 253 17.82 -3.88 -31.31
N GLY A 254 16.53 -3.73 -31.60
CA GLY A 254 15.61 -4.79 -32.04
C GLY A 254 14.58 -5.19 -30.98
N GLU A 255 13.37 -5.50 -31.46
CA GLU A 255 12.32 -6.21 -30.71
C GLU A 255 12.21 -7.63 -31.31
N PRO A 256 12.18 -8.70 -30.49
CA PRO A 256 12.32 -8.70 -29.03
C PRO A 256 13.73 -8.32 -28.55
N LYS A 257 13.87 -7.96 -27.26
CA LYS A 257 15.17 -7.59 -26.70
C LYS A 257 16.12 -8.79 -26.73
N LYS A 258 17.28 -8.58 -27.34
CA LYS A 258 18.32 -9.61 -27.47
C LYS A 258 19.18 -9.64 -26.20
N VAL A 259 18.89 -10.58 -25.30
CA VAL A 259 19.62 -10.74 -24.03
C VAL A 259 21.02 -11.29 -24.27
N THR A 260 22.02 -10.62 -23.69
CA THR A 260 23.44 -10.99 -23.83
C THR A 260 24.12 -11.32 -22.50
N ALA A 261 23.47 -11.03 -21.38
CA ALA A 261 23.93 -11.46 -20.07
C ALA A 261 22.74 -11.72 -19.13
N ILE A 262 22.84 -12.80 -18.35
CA ILE A 262 21.89 -13.19 -17.32
C ILE A 262 22.64 -13.20 -15.98
N GLU A 263 22.12 -12.52 -14.98
CA GLU A 263 22.64 -12.61 -13.62
C GLU A 263 21.97 -13.73 -12.84
N ILE A 264 22.74 -14.36 -11.97
CA ILE A 264 22.30 -15.30 -10.95
C ILE A 264 22.71 -14.71 -9.61
N TRP A 265 21.83 -14.74 -8.63
CA TRP A 265 22.11 -14.19 -7.32
C TRP A 265 21.64 -15.12 -6.20
N LEU A 266 22.31 -15.03 -5.06
CA LEU A 266 22.03 -15.76 -3.83
C LEU A 266 22.08 -14.79 -2.66
N PHE A 267 20.93 -14.61 -2.01
CA PHE A 267 20.75 -13.92 -0.74
C PHE A 267 20.67 -14.93 0.40
N ASP A 268 21.38 -14.63 1.49
CA ASP A 268 21.40 -15.42 2.71
C ASP A 268 21.00 -14.52 3.88
N LYS A 269 20.04 -14.96 4.70
CA LYS A 269 19.56 -14.21 5.86
C LYS A 269 20.68 -13.86 6.85
N ASN A 270 21.75 -14.65 6.90
CA ASN A 270 22.89 -14.46 7.80
C ASN A 270 24.06 -13.69 7.13
N ASP A 271 23.95 -13.36 5.85
CA ASP A 271 24.98 -12.60 5.12
C ASP A 271 24.44 -11.23 4.69
N ILE A 272 25.19 -10.17 4.97
CA ILE A 272 24.81 -8.81 4.57
C ILE A 272 25.02 -8.56 3.08
N LYS A 273 25.74 -9.45 2.38
CA LYS A 273 26.02 -9.34 0.95
C LYS A 273 25.28 -10.42 0.19
N THR A 274 24.62 -10.00 -0.89
CA THR A 274 24.15 -10.92 -1.93
C THR A 274 25.34 -11.36 -2.78
N ALA A 275 25.52 -12.67 -2.94
CA ALA A 275 26.46 -13.20 -3.92
C ALA A 275 25.80 -13.11 -5.30
N THR A 276 26.47 -12.47 -6.26
CA THR A 276 25.95 -12.30 -7.63
C THR A 276 27.00 -12.69 -8.64
N LYS A 277 26.59 -13.46 -9.65
CA LYS A 277 27.39 -13.79 -10.83
C LYS A 277 26.65 -13.44 -12.10
N VAL A 278 27.35 -12.88 -13.07
CA VAL A 278 26.78 -12.49 -14.36
C VAL A 278 27.31 -13.45 -15.42
N LEU A 279 26.41 -14.27 -15.96
CA LEU A 279 26.68 -15.22 -17.04
C LEU A 279 26.49 -14.54 -18.40
N MET A 280 27.57 -14.41 -19.14
CA MET A 280 27.63 -13.56 -20.34
C MET A 280 27.71 -14.39 -21.61
N SER A 281 27.16 -13.85 -22.70
CA SER A 281 27.36 -14.38 -24.04
C SER A 281 28.83 -14.27 -24.46
N GLY A 282 29.23 -15.05 -25.47
CA GLY A 282 30.61 -14.99 -25.99
C GLY A 282 30.97 -13.59 -26.51
N TYR A 283 30.01 -12.89 -27.12
CA TYR A 283 30.19 -11.51 -27.54
C TYR A 283 30.43 -10.57 -26.36
N SER A 284 29.51 -10.55 -25.38
CA SER A 284 29.61 -9.65 -24.23
C SER A 284 30.86 -9.93 -23.40
N PHE A 285 31.24 -11.19 -23.25
CA PHE A 285 32.41 -11.59 -22.45
C PHE A 285 33.75 -11.20 -23.08
N ASN A 286 33.77 -10.90 -24.39
CA ASN A 286 34.97 -10.46 -25.10
C ASN A 286 34.98 -8.93 -25.35
N ASP A 287 33.92 -8.21 -25.00
CA ASP A 287 33.86 -6.75 -25.10
C ASP A 287 34.30 -6.10 -23.77
N PRO A 288 35.44 -5.36 -23.73
CA PRO A 288 35.94 -4.77 -22.50
C PRO A 288 35.00 -3.70 -21.91
N THR A 289 34.21 -3.02 -22.74
CA THR A 289 33.26 -2.00 -22.30
C THR A 289 32.06 -2.63 -21.59
N ILE A 290 31.53 -3.72 -22.15
CA ILE A 290 30.40 -4.45 -21.54
C ILE A 290 30.85 -5.10 -20.24
N ARG A 291 32.04 -5.74 -20.22
CA ARG A 291 32.61 -6.32 -19.01
C ARG A 291 32.77 -5.31 -17.89
N ALA A 292 33.40 -4.17 -18.15
CA ALA A 292 33.62 -3.13 -17.14
C ALA A 292 32.30 -2.64 -16.51
N ARG A 293 31.22 -2.58 -17.30
CA ARG A 293 29.88 -2.24 -16.79
C ARG A 293 29.31 -3.35 -15.90
N LEU A 294 29.44 -4.61 -16.30
CA LEU A 294 28.85 -5.74 -15.59
C LEU A 294 29.67 -6.18 -14.36
N GLU A 295 30.97 -5.87 -14.29
CA GLU A 295 31.79 -6.09 -13.08
C GLU A 295 31.26 -5.35 -11.86
N ALA A 296 30.54 -4.23 -12.06
CA ALA A 296 29.87 -3.52 -10.98
C ALA A 296 28.65 -4.27 -10.40
N LYS A 297 28.10 -5.25 -11.14
CA LYS A 297 26.93 -6.05 -10.72
C LYS A 297 27.32 -7.35 -10.00
N GLY A 298 28.44 -7.96 -10.38
CA GLY A 298 28.88 -9.22 -9.80
C GLY A 298 30.08 -9.82 -10.52
N GLU A 299 30.51 -11.00 -10.08
CA GLU A 299 31.61 -11.71 -10.73
C GLU A 299 31.16 -12.23 -12.11
N LEU A 300 31.99 -12.02 -13.13
CA LEU A 300 31.67 -12.37 -14.50
C LEU A 300 32.05 -13.81 -14.83
N ALA A 301 31.18 -14.52 -15.54
CA ALA A 301 31.49 -15.82 -16.10
C ALA A 301 30.95 -15.95 -17.54
N LEU A 302 31.67 -16.69 -18.38
CA LEU A 302 31.19 -17.05 -19.72
C LEU A 302 30.10 -18.13 -19.60
N MET A 303 28.96 -17.90 -20.25
CA MET A 303 27.86 -18.87 -20.40
C MET A 303 28.26 -19.96 -21.39
N GLU A 304 28.37 -21.20 -20.91
CA GLU A 304 28.72 -22.37 -21.73
C GLU A 304 27.86 -23.55 -21.29
N LYS A 305 27.42 -24.38 -22.25
CA LYS A 305 26.64 -25.58 -21.96
C LYS A 305 27.43 -26.53 -21.04
N ASP A 306 26.72 -27.18 -20.13
CA ASP A 306 27.21 -28.11 -19.10
C ASP A 306 28.16 -27.50 -18.06
N LYS A 307 28.39 -26.18 -18.15
CA LYS A 307 29.23 -25.48 -17.18
C LYS A 307 28.48 -25.27 -15.88
N GLN A 308 29.22 -25.45 -14.80
CA GLN A 308 28.76 -25.21 -13.44
C GLN A 308 29.38 -23.93 -12.88
N VAL A 309 28.55 -23.13 -12.23
CA VAL A 309 28.94 -21.88 -11.59
C VAL A 309 28.45 -21.90 -10.15
N MET A 310 29.36 -21.71 -9.21
CA MET A 310 29.06 -21.70 -7.77
C MET A 310 28.95 -20.28 -7.25
N LEU A 311 27.90 -20.01 -6.48
CA LEU A 311 27.74 -18.82 -5.65
C LEU A 311 27.76 -19.24 -4.18
N GLU A 312 28.47 -18.50 -3.35
CA GLU A 312 28.59 -18.83 -1.93
C GLU A 312 28.36 -17.59 -1.07
N THR A 313 27.63 -17.77 0.01
CA THR A 313 27.46 -16.79 1.09
C THR A 313 28.11 -17.35 2.37
N GLN A 314 27.78 -16.76 3.52
CA GLN A 314 28.21 -17.26 4.81
C GLN A 314 27.68 -18.66 5.15
N THR A 315 26.40 -18.95 4.89
CA THR A 315 25.73 -20.19 5.31
C THR A 315 25.14 -21.01 4.17
N LEU A 316 25.06 -20.47 2.95
CA LEU A 316 24.47 -21.12 1.79
C LEU A 316 25.48 -21.19 0.63
N GLN A 317 25.27 -22.18 -0.23
CA GLN A 317 25.95 -22.31 -1.52
C GLN A 317 24.93 -22.71 -2.59
N LEU A 318 25.01 -22.07 -3.74
CA LEU A 318 24.15 -22.28 -4.91
C LEU A 318 25.01 -22.77 -6.07
N LEU A 319 24.71 -23.95 -6.59
CA LEU A 319 25.25 -24.46 -7.84
C LEU A 319 24.27 -24.14 -8.96
N ALA A 320 24.70 -23.33 -9.92
CA ALA A 320 24.01 -23.11 -11.18
C ALA A 320 24.64 -23.95 -12.28
N THR A 321 23.85 -24.80 -12.94
CA THR A 321 24.28 -25.62 -14.08
C THR A 321 23.58 -25.14 -15.35
N VAL A 322 24.34 -24.89 -16.41
CA VAL A 322 23.79 -24.53 -17.72
C VAL A 322 23.39 -25.80 -18.46
N VAL A 323 22.12 -26.20 -18.36
CA VAL A 323 21.59 -27.45 -18.92
C VAL A 323 21.42 -27.35 -20.43
N ASP A 324 20.92 -26.22 -20.91
CA ASP A 324 20.77 -25.95 -22.33
C ASP A 324 21.17 -24.52 -22.67
N LEU A 325 21.78 -24.35 -23.83
CA LEU A 325 22.25 -23.06 -24.31
C LEU A 325 22.15 -23.02 -25.84
N GLU A 326 21.28 -22.15 -26.33
CA GLU A 326 21.11 -21.87 -27.75
C GLU A 326 21.34 -20.38 -27.99
N TYR A 327 22.22 -20.06 -28.93
CA TYR A 327 22.46 -18.68 -29.36
C TYR A 327 21.58 -18.34 -30.55
N GLY A 328 21.08 -17.11 -30.59
CA GLY A 328 20.25 -16.65 -31.69
C GLY A 328 21.05 -16.52 -32.99
N GLN A 329 20.42 -16.92 -34.09
CA GLN A 329 21.00 -16.84 -35.43
C GLN A 329 20.52 -15.57 -36.11
N SER A 330 21.41 -14.59 -36.30
CA SER A 330 21.12 -13.37 -37.06
C SER A 330 22.38 -12.85 -37.75
N ASN A 331 22.27 -11.72 -38.45
CA ASN A 331 23.41 -10.99 -39.04
C ASN A 331 24.36 -10.32 -38.02
N LEU A 332 24.31 -10.75 -36.76
CA LEU A 332 25.16 -10.29 -35.68
C LEU A 332 26.38 -11.21 -35.54
N PRO A 333 27.45 -10.78 -34.84
CA PRO A 333 28.56 -11.66 -34.51
C PRO A 333 28.10 -12.97 -33.86
N GLU A 334 28.85 -14.06 -34.06
CA GLU A 334 28.50 -15.33 -33.43
C GLU A 334 28.45 -15.20 -31.90
N LYS A 335 27.56 -15.98 -31.28
CA LYS A 335 27.36 -15.99 -29.81
C LYS A 335 27.05 -14.60 -29.23
N SER A 336 26.30 -13.80 -29.98
CA SER A 336 25.90 -12.44 -29.56
C SER A 336 24.88 -12.43 -28.42
N TYR A 337 23.76 -13.11 -28.64
CA TYR A 337 22.60 -13.11 -27.73
C TYR A 337 22.00 -14.51 -27.64
N PHE A 338 21.25 -14.75 -26.57
CA PHE A 338 20.64 -16.04 -26.32
C PHE A 338 19.29 -16.17 -27.04
N GLU A 339 19.08 -17.32 -27.69
CA GLU A 339 17.77 -17.76 -28.15
C GLU A 339 17.03 -18.50 -27.03
N ARG A 340 17.78 -19.38 -26.33
CA ARG A 340 17.28 -20.14 -25.19
C ARG A 340 18.41 -20.42 -24.20
N VAL A 341 18.12 -20.30 -22.91
CA VAL A 341 19.02 -20.73 -21.83
C VAL A 341 18.20 -21.49 -20.81
N THR A 342 18.62 -22.69 -20.45
CA THR A 342 18.01 -23.44 -19.34
C THR A 342 19.04 -23.61 -18.22
N LEU A 343 18.67 -23.17 -17.02
CA LEU A 343 19.50 -23.21 -15.83
C LEU A 343 18.86 -24.12 -14.79
N GLU A 344 19.67 -25.02 -14.26
CA GLU A 344 19.33 -25.77 -13.05
C GLU A 344 20.05 -25.15 -11.86
N LEU A 345 19.28 -24.75 -10.86
CA LEU A 345 19.74 -24.05 -9.67
C LEU A 345 19.48 -24.93 -8.45
N ALA A 346 20.54 -25.35 -7.75
CA ALA A 346 20.46 -26.20 -6.58
C ALA A 346 21.20 -25.60 -5.39
N VAL A 347 20.55 -25.54 -4.24
CA VAL A 347 21.08 -24.87 -3.03
C VAL A 347 21.33 -25.86 -1.91
N TRP A 348 22.47 -25.72 -1.25
CA TRP A 348 22.85 -26.46 -0.05
C TRP A 348 23.28 -25.54 1.09
N PRO A 349 23.26 -26.02 2.34
CA PRO A 349 24.02 -25.35 3.39
C PRO A 349 25.51 -25.43 3.06
N LYS A 350 26.22 -24.31 3.26
CA LYS A 350 27.68 -24.27 3.18
C LYS A 350 28.26 -24.87 4.45
N LYS A 351 29.01 -25.96 4.31
CA LYS A 351 29.76 -26.51 5.45
C LYS A 351 30.84 -25.51 5.84
N LYS A 352 30.89 -25.12 7.12
CA LYS A 352 32.05 -24.40 7.65
C LYS A 352 33.29 -25.27 7.40
N SER A 353 34.26 -24.75 6.66
CA SER A 353 35.61 -25.30 6.66
C SER A 353 36.09 -25.31 8.11
N ALA A 354 36.39 -26.50 8.63
CA ALA A 354 36.85 -26.72 10.00
C ALA A 354 38.18 -26.01 10.28
#